data_AF-A0A212CVR1-F1
#
_entry.id   AF-A0A212CVR1-F1
#
_cell.length_a   1.000
_cell.length_b   1.000
_cell.length_c   1.000
_cell.angle_alpha   90.00
_cell.angle_beta   90.00
_cell.angle_gamma   90.00
#
_symmetry.space_group_name_H-M   'P 1'
#
loop_
_entity.id
_entity.type
_entity.pdbx_description
1 polymer ?
#
loop_
_entity_poly.entity_id
_entity_poly.type
_entity_poly.pdbx_seq_one_letter_code
_entity_poly.pdbx_strand_id
1 'polypeptide(L)'
;SWPNYEVIFKKIIEVATFLDLPRFPDITENCYLHPNILCMKYLMEVNLPDEMHNLTCLVVKATGIGEVDFLRFDPIAKKAKTVKYDVQAVAVIVVALKLLFLLDDNLEWSLSNIAEKYNEKNKEDKPWFDFRKWYQVMKKAIDEKKQKWEEARAKFLWKGEKPLYYSAIDRPVVYKRREDSERPCFHGHSLQGVLQQKGQSLTTKNSLYWLSTQKFCKSHCKHVTTYEESNFSLSYQFILNLFSFLLRIKTSFLHEEVSLIEKRLFKAKYNKTNKKSSRSRKARKY
;
A
#
# COMPACT_ATOMS: atom_id res chain seq x y z
N SER A 1 -23.09 -3.85 10.94
CA SER A 1 -21.88 -3.21 10.36
C SER A 1 -20.67 -4.05 10.74
N TRP A 2 -19.72 -4.27 9.83
CA TRP A 2 -18.48 -4.97 10.17
C TRP A 2 -17.59 -4.07 11.03
N PRO A 3 -16.84 -4.62 12.00
CA PRO A 3 -16.00 -3.83 12.89
C PRO A 3 -14.85 -3.16 12.12
N ASN A 4 -14.50 -1.94 12.51
CA ASN A 4 -13.36 -1.21 11.96
C ASN A 4 -12.06 -1.96 12.29
N TYR A 5 -11.13 -2.05 11.32
CA TYR A 5 -9.82 -2.67 11.49
C TYR A 5 -9.11 -2.22 12.77
N GLU A 6 -9.14 -0.93 13.11
CA GLU A 6 -8.55 -0.39 14.34
C GLU A 6 -9.17 -1.01 15.61
N VAL A 7 -10.48 -1.21 15.60
CA VAL A 7 -11.21 -1.79 16.74
C VAL A 7 -10.87 -3.27 16.88
N ILE A 8 -10.86 -4.01 15.78
CA ILE A 8 -10.45 -5.43 15.78
C ILE A 8 -9.03 -5.55 16.29
N PHE A 9 -8.13 -4.73 15.74
CA PHE A 9 -6.71 -4.80 16.05
C PHE A 9 -6.42 -4.40 17.50
N LYS A 10 -7.10 -3.37 18.03
CA LYS A 10 -7.04 -3.02 19.45
C LYS A 10 -7.54 -4.17 20.32
N LYS A 11 -8.64 -4.82 19.94
CA LYS A 11 -9.18 -5.98 20.66
C LYS A 11 -8.23 -7.17 20.64
N ILE A 12 -7.55 -7.42 19.51
CA ILE A 12 -6.52 -8.48 19.42
C ILE A 12 -5.41 -8.23 20.44
N ILE A 13 -4.93 -6.99 20.57
CA ILE A 13 -3.90 -6.64 21.56
C ILE A 13 -4.44 -6.82 22.98
N GLU A 14 -5.63 -6.27 23.27
CA GLU A 14 -6.26 -6.40 24.59
C GLU A 14 -6.36 -7.87 25.02
N VAL A 15 -6.84 -8.73 24.11
CA VAL A 15 -6.94 -10.18 24.34
C VAL A 15 -5.56 -10.82 24.52
N ALA A 16 -4.60 -10.49 23.66
CA ALA A 16 -3.25 -11.05 23.76
C ALA A 16 -2.55 -10.67 25.07
N THR A 17 -2.75 -9.43 25.55
CA THR A 17 -2.24 -8.97 26.84
C THR A 17 -2.99 -9.59 28.02
N PHE A 18 -4.31 -9.76 27.91
CA PHE A 18 -5.13 -10.36 28.95
C PHE A 18 -4.80 -11.83 29.17
N LEU A 19 -4.53 -12.55 28.08
CA LEU A 19 -4.14 -13.96 28.10
C LEU A 19 -2.66 -14.18 28.41
N ASP A 20 -1.88 -13.11 28.62
CA ASP A 20 -0.42 -13.14 28.82
C ASP A 20 0.31 -14.00 27.77
N LEU A 21 -0.08 -13.82 26.50
CA LEU A 21 0.46 -14.65 25.42
C LEU A 21 1.98 -14.50 25.32
N PRO A 22 2.71 -15.60 25.10
CA PRO A 22 4.14 -15.52 24.87
C PRO A 22 4.42 -14.76 23.57
N ARG A 23 5.69 -14.34 23.42
CA ARG A 23 6.16 -13.74 22.17
C ARG A 23 5.85 -14.64 21.00
N PHE A 24 5.31 -14.06 19.93
CA PHE A 24 5.00 -14.82 18.74
C PHE A 24 6.29 -15.33 18.06
N PRO A 25 6.19 -16.41 17.27
CA PRO A 25 7.32 -16.94 16.52
C PRO A 25 7.94 -15.90 15.59
N ASP A 26 9.23 -16.07 15.31
CA ASP A 26 9.97 -15.20 14.40
C ASP A 26 9.46 -15.36 12.95
N ILE A 27 9.21 -14.23 12.30
CA ILE A 27 8.73 -14.20 10.91
C ILE A 27 9.94 -14.24 9.99
N THR A 28 10.25 -15.44 9.50
CA THR A 28 11.28 -15.68 8.49
C THR A 28 10.83 -15.24 7.10
N GLU A 29 11.76 -15.07 6.15
CA GLU A 29 11.46 -14.65 4.77
C GLU A 29 10.43 -15.53 4.03
N ASN A 30 10.36 -16.82 4.39
CA ASN A 30 9.42 -17.81 3.81
C ASN A 30 8.02 -17.79 4.46
N CYS A 31 7.81 -16.99 5.50
CA CYS A 31 6.54 -16.94 6.21
C CYS A 31 5.53 -16.09 5.41
N TYR A 32 4.28 -16.53 5.35
CA TYR A 32 3.20 -15.82 4.65
C TYR A 32 2.97 -14.38 5.12
N LEU A 33 3.37 -14.05 6.35
CA LEU A 33 3.27 -12.70 6.91
C LEU A 33 4.48 -11.81 6.57
N HIS A 34 5.51 -12.37 5.94
CA HIS A 34 6.69 -11.62 5.57
C HIS A 34 6.33 -10.57 4.49
N PRO A 35 6.82 -9.32 4.60
CA PRO A 35 6.48 -8.24 3.67
C PRO A 35 6.70 -8.59 2.20
N ASN A 36 7.73 -9.37 1.86
CA ASN A 36 7.96 -9.77 0.47
C ASN A 36 6.80 -10.62 -0.08
N ILE A 37 6.36 -11.64 0.66
CA ILE A 37 5.29 -12.53 0.21
C ILE A 37 3.97 -11.77 0.12
N LEU A 38 3.68 -10.92 1.12
CA LEU A 38 2.49 -10.07 1.09
C LEU A 38 2.55 -9.04 -0.05
N CYS A 39 3.71 -8.45 -0.35
CA CYS A 39 3.86 -7.55 -1.49
C CYS A 39 3.51 -8.26 -2.79
N MET A 40 4.03 -9.47 -3.00
CA MET A 40 3.70 -10.27 -4.18
C MET A 40 2.19 -10.56 -4.25
N LYS A 41 1.58 -11.04 -3.16
CA LYS A 41 0.14 -11.28 -3.07
C LYS A 41 -0.66 -10.05 -3.50
N TYR A 42 -0.35 -8.88 -2.95
CA TYR A 42 -1.10 -7.66 -3.24
C TYR A 42 -0.86 -7.12 -4.66
N LEU A 43 0.36 -7.26 -5.20
CA LEU A 43 0.65 -6.94 -6.61
C LEU A 43 -0.22 -7.79 -7.54
N MET A 44 -0.37 -9.08 -7.23
CA MET A 44 -1.25 -9.98 -7.99
C MET A 44 -2.72 -9.59 -7.84
N GLU A 45 -3.19 -9.32 -6.62
CA GLU A 45 -4.59 -8.93 -6.36
C GLU A 45 -5.01 -7.63 -7.07
N VAL A 46 -4.09 -6.69 -7.26
CA VAL A 46 -4.36 -5.42 -7.97
C VAL A 46 -3.90 -5.41 -9.43
N ASN A 47 -3.60 -6.58 -9.99
CA ASN A 47 -3.23 -6.75 -11.40
C ASN A 47 -2.07 -5.83 -11.83
N LEU A 48 -1.03 -5.73 -10.99
CA LEU A 48 0.20 -5.00 -11.30
C LEU A 48 1.28 -5.96 -11.85
N PRO A 49 2.30 -5.44 -12.56
CA PRO A 49 3.40 -6.25 -13.06
C PRO A 49 4.20 -6.92 -11.93
N ASP A 50 4.50 -8.19 -12.10
CA ASP A 50 5.33 -8.99 -11.21
C ASP A 50 6.77 -8.46 -11.11
N GLU A 51 7.29 -7.81 -12.16
CA GLU A 51 8.59 -7.13 -12.12
C GLU A 51 8.69 -6.05 -11.02
N MET A 52 7.56 -5.50 -10.58
CA MET A 52 7.52 -4.56 -9.45
C MET A 52 7.97 -5.22 -8.14
N HIS A 53 7.86 -6.55 -8.03
CA HIS A 53 8.21 -7.28 -6.82
C HIS A 53 9.68 -7.07 -6.44
N ASN A 54 10.58 -7.07 -7.43
CA ASN A 54 12.01 -6.81 -7.21
C ASN A 54 12.24 -5.44 -6.55
N LEU A 55 11.51 -4.41 -6.99
CA LEU A 55 11.59 -3.08 -6.40
C LEU A 55 11.01 -3.07 -4.97
N THR A 56 9.90 -3.75 -4.74
CA THR A 56 9.33 -3.85 -3.38
C THR A 56 10.29 -4.53 -2.41
N CYS A 57 10.98 -5.60 -2.83
CA CYS A 57 12.01 -6.25 -2.03
C CYS A 57 13.19 -5.32 -1.70
N LEU A 58 13.62 -4.49 -2.67
CA LEU A 58 14.66 -3.50 -2.41
C LEU A 58 14.21 -2.45 -1.38
N VAL A 59 12.97 -1.98 -1.46
CA VAL A 59 12.40 -1.04 -0.47
C VAL A 59 12.32 -1.70 0.92
N VAL A 60 11.91 -2.97 1.01
CA VAL A 60 11.87 -3.73 2.28
C VAL A 60 13.27 -3.83 2.90
N LYS A 61 14.27 -4.20 2.10
CA LYS A 61 15.67 -4.29 2.53
C LYS A 61 16.22 -2.94 2.97
N ALA A 62 15.99 -1.88 2.19
CA ALA A 62 16.50 -0.54 2.49
C ALA A 62 15.85 0.11 3.74
N THR A 63 14.63 -0.29 4.08
CA THR A 63 13.89 0.27 5.22
C THR A 63 14.01 -0.56 6.51
N GLY A 64 14.58 -1.76 6.43
CA GLY A 64 14.74 -2.69 7.56
C GLY A 64 13.41 -3.23 8.11
N ILE A 65 12.31 -3.13 7.34
CA ILE A 65 10.99 -3.61 7.78
C ILE A 65 10.84 -5.13 7.61
N GLY A 66 11.73 -5.78 6.87
CA GLY A 66 11.78 -7.24 6.73
C GLY A 66 12.56 -7.94 7.84
N GLU A 67 13.21 -7.17 8.74
CA GLU A 67 14.01 -7.75 9.82
C GLU A 67 13.12 -8.41 10.87
N VAL A 68 13.58 -9.53 11.42
CA VAL A 68 12.85 -10.33 12.41
C VAL A 68 12.44 -9.49 13.62
N ASP A 69 13.35 -8.65 14.12
CA ASP A 69 13.09 -7.74 15.26
C ASP A 69 11.98 -6.72 14.98
N PHE A 70 11.77 -6.38 13.71
CA PHE A 70 10.72 -5.46 13.30
C PHE A 70 9.36 -6.15 13.13
N LEU A 71 9.39 -7.40 12.66
CA LEU A 71 8.20 -8.19 12.36
C LEU A 71 7.68 -8.96 13.58
N ARG A 72 8.50 -9.18 14.62
CA ARG A 72 8.09 -9.95 15.79
C ARG A 72 7.05 -9.20 16.63
N PHE A 73 5.89 -9.82 16.82
CA PHE A 73 4.86 -9.32 17.72
C PHE A 73 5.15 -9.75 19.17
N ASP A 74 5.32 -8.76 20.04
CA ASP A 74 5.49 -8.94 21.48
C ASP A 74 4.35 -8.21 22.23
N PRO A 75 3.38 -8.95 22.79
CA PRO A 75 2.25 -8.35 23.52
C PRO A 75 2.66 -7.80 24.90
N ILE A 76 3.74 -8.30 25.51
CA ILE A 76 4.14 -7.97 26.89
C ILE A 76 5.12 -6.78 26.92
N ALA A 77 5.88 -6.55 25.84
CA ALA A 77 6.79 -5.42 25.75
C ALA A 77 6.04 -4.07 25.92
N LYS A 78 6.55 -3.20 26.82
CA LYS A 78 6.03 -1.84 27.09
C LYS A 78 5.88 -0.95 25.84
N LYS A 79 6.52 -1.31 24.74
CA LYS A 79 6.24 -0.82 23.39
C LYS A 79 5.77 -2.01 22.56
N ALA A 80 4.49 -2.38 22.70
CA ALA A 80 3.85 -3.28 21.75
C ALA A 80 3.88 -2.59 20.38
N LYS A 81 4.99 -2.77 19.64
CA LYS A 81 5.08 -2.36 18.25
C LYS A 81 4.13 -3.29 17.53
N THR A 82 2.99 -2.71 17.22
CA THR A 82 1.91 -3.41 16.56
C THR A 82 2.26 -3.54 15.10
N VAL A 83 2.69 -4.74 14.70
CA VAL A 83 3.07 -5.00 13.32
C VAL A 83 1.82 -5.29 12.51
N LYS A 84 1.45 -4.35 11.65
CA LYS A 84 0.30 -4.48 10.74
C LYS A 84 0.81 -4.96 9.38
N TYR A 85 1.06 -6.26 9.26
CA TYR A 85 1.78 -6.83 8.11
C TYR A 85 1.18 -6.42 6.76
N ASP A 86 -0.14 -6.55 6.60
CA ASP A 86 -0.83 -6.22 5.34
C ASP A 86 -0.72 -4.74 4.98
N VAL A 87 -0.91 -3.86 5.97
CA VAL A 87 -0.85 -2.40 5.77
C VAL A 87 0.57 -1.97 5.43
N GLN A 88 1.58 -2.58 6.06
CA GLN A 88 2.98 -2.34 5.76
C GLN A 88 3.34 -2.80 4.35
N ALA A 89 2.95 -4.01 3.95
CA ALA A 89 3.23 -4.54 2.62
C ALA A 89 2.59 -3.66 1.54
N VAL A 90 1.33 -3.27 1.72
CA VAL A 90 0.66 -2.34 0.80
C VAL A 90 1.36 -0.98 0.77
N ALA A 91 1.76 -0.43 1.91
CA ALA A 91 2.47 0.84 1.95
C ALA A 91 3.83 0.76 1.20
N VAL A 92 4.53 -0.37 1.23
CA VAL A 92 5.72 -0.62 0.40
C VAL A 92 5.38 -0.56 -1.09
N ILE A 93 4.29 -1.21 -1.52
CA ILE A 93 3.85 -1.17 -2.93
C ILE A 93 3.55 0.27 -3.36
N VAL A 94 2.87 1.04 -2.51
CA VAL A 94 2.57 2.45 -2.80
C VAL A 94 3.86 3.26 -2.96
N VAL A 95 4.85 3.07 -2.08
CA VAL A 95 6.18 3.71 -2.22
C VAL A 95 6.87 3.26 -3.51
N ALA A 96 6.81 1.98 -3.87
CA ALA A 96 7.37 1.48 -5.13
C ALA A 96 6.71 2.13 -6.36
N LEU A 97 5.37 2.28 -6.36
CA LEU A 97 4.63 2.99 -7.40
C LEU A 97 5.05 4.46 -7.49
N LYS A 98 5.22 5.14 -6.34
CA LYS A 98 5.74 6.52 -6.30
C LYS A 98 7.16 6.62 -6.84
N LEU A 99 8.03 5.65 -6.56
CA LEU A 99 9.40 5.65 -7.08
C LEU A 99 9.42 5.51 -8.61
N LEU A 100 8.55 4.65 -9.15
CA LEU A 100 8.47 4.37 -10.59
C LEU A 100 7.78 5.49 -11.37
N PHE A 101 6.58 5.87 -10.94
CA PHE A 101 5.70 6.73 -11.71
C PHE A 101 5.53 8.13 -11.12
N LEU A 102 6.14 8.43 -9.98
CA LEU A 102 5.97 9.67 -9.21
C LEU A 102 4.58 9.85 -8.59
N LEU A 103 3.51 9.43 -9.24
CA LEU A 103 2.12 9.68 -8.82
C LEU A 103 1.88 11.19 -8.69
N ASP A 104 2.08 11.95 -9.77
CA ASP A 104 1.96 13.42 -9.86
C ASP A 104 0.95 13.92 -10.92
N ASP A 105 0.12 13.03 -11.47
CA ASP A 105 -0.87 13.28 -12.53
C ASP A 105 -0.30 13.66 -13.90
N ASN A 106 1.02 13.68 -14.06
CA ASN A 106 1.65 14.03 -15.33
C ASN A 106 2.57 12.91 -15.80
N LEU A 107 3.48 12.46 -14.94
CA LEU A 107 4.50 11.49 -15.29
C LEU A 107 3.89 10.14 -15.63
N GLU A 108 2.92 9.64 -14.86
CA GLU A 108 2.23 8.36 -15.15
C GLU A 108 1.66 8.36 -16.57
N TRP A 109 1.00 9.45 -16.95
CA TRP A 109 0.31 9.60 -18.24
C TRP A 109 1.31 9.75 -19.38
N SER A 110 2.39 10.52 -19.18
CA SER A 110 3.45 10.65 -20.17
C SER A 110 4.17 9.32 -20.42
N LEU A 111 4.46 8.54 -19.37
CA LEU A 111 5.05 7.21 -19.48
C LEU A 111 4.09 6.23 -20.18
N SER A 112 2.78 6.35 -19.92
CA SER A 112 1.75 5.55 -20.60
C SER A 112 1.72 5.85 -22.10
N ASN A 113 1.81 7.13 -22.51
CA ASN A 113 1.87 7.50 -23.92
C ASN A 113 3.12 6.92 -24.63
N ILE A 114 4.25 6.81 -23.91
CA ILE A 114 5.46 6.19 -24.44
C ILE A 114 5.28 4.68 -24.55
N ALA A 115 4.72 4.04 -23.52
CA ALA A 115 4.43 2.60 -23.52
C ALA A 115 3.44 2.23 -24.62
N GLU A 116 2.40 3.01 -24.84
CA GLU A 116 1.42 2.80 -25.92
C GLU A 116 2.09 2.83 -27.30
N LYS A 117 2.89 3.85 -27.59
CA LYS A 117 3.64 3.94 -28.86
C LYS A 117 4.62 2.79 -29.05
N TYR A 118 5.22 2.28 -27.98
CA TYR A 118 6.10 1.11 -28.04
C TYR A 118 5.29 -0.16 -28.34
N ASN A 119 4.18 -0.36 -27.62
CA ASN A 119 3.32 -1.54 -27.75
C ASN A 119 2.60 -1.61 -29.11
N GLU A 120 2.27 -0.47 -29.72
CA GLU A 120 1.71 -0.44 -31.08
C GLU A 120 2.74 -0.87 -32.14
N LYS A 121 4.01 -0.54 -31.91
CA LYS A 121 5.11 -0.83 -32.85
C LYS A 121 5.67 -2.23 -32.68
N ASN A 122 5.71 -2.73 -31.44
CA ASN A 122 6.28 -4.04 -31.11
C ASN A 122 5.18 -5.08 -30.93
N LYS A 123 5.11 -6.03 -31.86
CA LYS A 123 4.14 -7.14 -31.84
C LYS A 123 4.69 -8.46 -31.28
N GLU A 124 6.02 -8.57 -31.15
CA GLU A 124 6.71 -9.81 -30.77
C GLU A 124 7.30 -9.77 -29.36
N ASP A 125 7.76 -8.60 -28.90
CA ASP A 125 8.34 -8.43 -27.57
C ASP A 125 7.30 -8.23 -26.46
N LYS A 126 7.74 -8.50 -25.23
CA LYS A 126 6.96 -8.28 -24.01
C LYS A 126 6.43 -6.83 -23.93
N PRO A 127 5.11 -6.61 -23.79
CA PRO A 127 4.53 -5.28 -23.79
C PRO A 127 5.01 -4.47 -22.59
N TRP A 128 5.22 -3.18 -22.79
CA TRP A 128 5.51 -2.25 -21.71
C TRP A 128 4.25 -1.98 -20.90
N PHE A 129 4.43 -1.83 -19.60
CA PHE A 129 3.33 -1.51 -18.71
C PHE A 129 2.74 -0.13 -19.00
N ASP A 130 1.43 -0.09 -19.21
CA ASP A 130 0.65 1.12 -19.48
C ASP A 130 -0.20 1.44 -18.24
N PHE A 131 0.24 2.46 -17.48
CA PHE A 131 -0.42 2.86 -16.24
C PHE A 131 -1.84 3.36 -16.50
N ARG A 132 -2.08 4.07 -17.61
CA ARG A 132 -3.39 4.59 -17.99
C ARG A 132 -4.38 3.46 -18.24
N LYS A 133 -4.00 2.44 -19.01
CA LYS A 133 -4.86 1.26 -19.26
C LYS A 133 -5.13 0.51 -17.97
N TRP A 134 -4.10 0.29 -17.15
CA TRP A 134 -4.26 -0.34 -15.84
C TRP A 134 -5.22 0.45 -14.93
N TYR A 135 -5.06 1.77 -14.84
CA TYR A 135 -5.93 2.65 -14.04
C TYR A 135 -7.39 2.53 -14.48
N GLN A 136 -7.67 2.55 -15.79
CA GLN A 136 -9.04 2.42 -16.31
C GLN A 136 -9.67 1.08 -15.94
N VAL A 137 -8.92 -0.02 -16.08
CA VAL A 137 -9.38 -1.37 -15.74
C VAL A 137 -9.67 -1.47 -14.25
N MET A 138 -8.76 -1.01 -13.41
CA MET A 138 -8.90 -1.08 -11.96
C MET A 138 -10.00 -0.16 -11.44
N LYS A 139 -10.14 1.05 -11.98
CA LYS A 139 -11.22 1.97 -11.64
C LYS A 139 -12.58 1.35 -11.91
N LYS A 140 -12.79 0.81 -13.12
CA LYS A 140 -14.03 0.10 -13.48
C LYS A 140 -14.31 -1.06 -12.51
N ALA A 141 -13.31 -1.89 -12.22
CA ALA A 141 -13.46 -3.04 -11.34
C ALA A 141 -13.80 -2.64 -9.88
N ILE A 142 -13.26 -1.54 -9.38
CA ILE A 142 -13.58 -1.00 -8.06
C ILE A 142 -15.01 -0.46 -8.04
N ASP A 143 -15.38 0.34 -9.03
CA ASP A 143 -16.70 0.98 -9.09
C ASP A 143 -17.82 -0.07 -9.18
N GLU A 144 -17.65 -1.10 -10.01
CA GLU A 144 -18.55 -2.26 -10.07
C GLU A 144 -18.68 -2.98 -8.72
N LYS A 145 -17.56 -3.18 -8.00
CA LYS A 145 -17.59 -3.84 -6.69
C LYS A 145 -18.22 -2.96 -5.61
N LYS A 146 -18.01 -1.64 -5.65
CA LYS A 146 -18.66 -0.68 -4.75
C LYS A 146 -20.16 -0.69 -4.98
N GLN A 147 -20.61 -0.59 -6.24
CA GLN A 147 -22.03 -0.64 -6.59
C GLN A 147 -22.69 -1.93 -6.10
N LYS A 148 -22.12 -3.10 -6.41
CA LYS A 148 -22.64 -4.40 -5.92
C LYS A 148 -22.72 -4.46 -4.40
N TRP A 149 -21.77 -3.84 -3.72
CA TRP A 149 -21.75 -3.80 -2.25
C TRP A 149 -22.83 -2.88 -1.68
N GLU A 150 -23.06 -1.72 -2.30
CA GLU A 150 -24.15 -0.81 -1.95
C GLU A 150 -25.52 -1.45 -2.20
N GLU A 151 -25.71 -2.10 -3.35
CA GLU A 151 -26.91 -2.87 -3.66
C GLU A 151 -27.16 -3.99 -2.64
N ALA A 152 -26.10 -4.74 -2.26
CA ALA A 152 -26.21 -5.76 -1.23
C ALA A 152 -26.62 -5.16 0.12
N ARG A 153 -26.00 -4.05 0.54
CA ARG A 153 -26.37 -3.34 1.77
C ARG A 153 -27.81 -2.84 1.73
N ALA A 154 -28.26 -2.29 0.61
CA ALA A 154 -29.64 -1.87 0.43
C ALA A 154 -30.59 -3.07 0.57
N LYS A 155 -30.27 -4.23 -0.02
CA LYS A 155 -31.07 -5.46 0.14
C LYS A 155 -31.09 -5.99 1.58
N PHE A 156 -30.04 -5.80 2.37
CA PHE A 156 -30.00 -6.19 3.79
C PHE A 156 -30.89 -5.32 4.68
N LEU A 157 -31.06 -4.03 4.36
CA LEU A 157 -31.93 -3.10 5.10
C LEU A 157 -33.43 -3.45 4.98
N TRP A 158 -33.84 -4.19 3.95
CA TRP A 158 -35.25 -4.52 3.68
C TRP A 158 -35.66 -5.96 4.02
N LYS A 159 -34.79 -6.77 4.63
CA LYS A 159 -35.18 -8.09 5.14
C LYS A 159 -35.60 -7.94 6.60
N GLY A 160 -36.89 -8.09 6.88
CA GLY A 160 -37.39 -8.23 8.26
C GLY A 160 -36.65 -9.35 9.00
N GLU A 161 -36.45 -9.19 10.31
CA GLU A 161 -35.81 -10.18 11.17
C GLU A 161 -36.50 -11.54 11.01
N LYS A 162 -35.88 -12.45 10.25
CA LYS A 162 -36.30 -13.84 10.26
C LYS A 162 -35.82 -14.44 11.59
N PRO A 163 -36.68 -15.12 12.35
CA PRO A 163 -36.24 -15.94 13.47
C PRO A 163 -35.15 -16.90 12.97
N LEU A 164 -34.07 -17.02 13.73
CA LEU A 164 -32.94 -17.88 13.42
C LEU A 164 -33.34 -19.36 13.60
N TYR A 165 -33.98 -19.98 12.62
CA TYR A 165 -34.02 -21.44 12.53
C TYR A 165 -32.77 -21.93 11.82
N TYR A 166 -32.07 -22.87 12.46
CA TYR A 166 -30.94 -23.57 11.85
C TYR A 166 -31.49 -24.56 10.82
N SER A 167 -31.44 -24.23 9.53
CA SER A 167 -31.77 -25.18 8.46
C SER A 167 -30.48 -25.82 7.96
N ALA A 168 -30.45 -27.15 7.87
CA ALA A 168 -29.30 -27.92 7.38
C ALA A 168 -28.98 -27.69 5.87
N ILE A 169 -29.68 -26.77 5.23
CA ILE A 169 -29.62 -26.47 3.80
C ILE A 169 -28.58 -25.37 3.51
N ASP A 170 -28.25 -24.51 4.49
CA ASP A 170 -27.21 -23.47 4.34
C ASP A 170 -25.79 -24.04 4.56
N ARG A 171 -25.37 -24.96 3.69
CA ARG A 171 -23.93 -25.20 3.51
C ARG A 171 -23.34 -24.04 2.70
N PRO A 172 -22.29 -23.36 3.17
CA PRO A 172 -21.56 -22.42 2.34
C PRO A 172 -20.88 -23.21 1.22
N VAL A 173 -21.50 -23.22 0.03
CA VAL A 173 -20.84 -23.68 -1.19
C VAL A 173 -19.72 -22.69 -1.47
N VAL A 174 -18.48 -23.13 -1.27
CA VAL A 174 -17.29 -22.36 -1.63
C VAL A 174 -17.25 -22.28 -3.15
N TYR A 175 -17.81 -21.20 -3.71
CA TYR A 175 -17.62 -20.90 -5.12
C TYR A 175 -16.15 -20.57 -5.34
N LYS A 176 -15.44 -21.53 -5.96
CA LYS A 176 -14.11 -21.30 -6.52
C LYS A 176 -14.26 -20.17 -7.54
N ARG A 177 -13.77 -18.97 -7.20
CA ARG A 177 -13.86 -17.78 -8.04
C ARG A 177 -13.04 -18.06 -9.30
N ARG A 178 -13.70 -18.40 -10.42
CA ARG A 178 -13.04 -18.43 -11.72
C ARG A 178 -12.70 -16.98 -12.06
N GLU A 179 -11.45 -16.69 -12.33
CA GLU A 179 -11.07 -15.44 -12.99
C GLU A 179 -11.63 -15.49 -14.41
N ASP A 180 -12.49 -14.53 -14.75
CA ASP A 180 -12.94 -14.36 -16.12
C ASP A 180 -11.73 -14.00 -16.98
N SER A 181 -11.45 -14.84 -17.98
CA SER A 181 -10.36 -14.69 -18.96
C SER A 181 -10.51 -13.48 -19.90
N GLU A 182 -11.53 -12.64 -19.70
CA GLU A 182 -11.79 -11.43 -20.48
C GLU A 182 -11.15 -10.16 -19.91
N ARG A 183 -10.58 -10.22 -18.70
CA ARG A 183 -9.92 -9.05 -18.10
C ARG A 183 -8.48 -8.92 -18.61
N PRO A 184 -8.05 -7.74 -19.08
CA PRO A 184 -6.67 -7.52 -19.48
C PRO A 184 -5.75 -7.73 -18.26
N CYS A 185 -4.80 -8.65 -18.41
CA CYS A 185 -3.82 -9.02 -17.41
C CYS A 185 -2.54 -8.22 -17.65
N PHE A 186 -2.03 -7.53 -16.61
CA PHE A 186 -0.76 -6.80 -16.68
C PHE A 186 0.40 -7.57 -16.04
N HIS A 187 0.16 -8.77 -15.54
CA HIS A 187 1.23 -9.68 -15.13
C HIS A 187 2.09 -10.02 -16.33
N GLY A 188 3.42 -10.00 -16.16
CA GLY A 188 4.32 -10.18 -17.28
C GLY A 188 4.45 -8.98 -18.21
N HIS A 189 3.96 -7.79 -17.87
CA HIS A 189 4.34 -6.55 -18.59
C HIS A 189 5.71 -6.04 -18.13
N SER A 190 6.49 -5.51 -19.05
CA SER A 190 7.85 -5.02 -18.80
C SER A 190 7.85 -3.62 -18.21
N LEU A 191 8.70 -3.39 -17.21
CA LEU A 191 8.96 -2.07 -16.62
C LEU A 191 10.18 -1.37 -17.25
N GLN A 192 10.78 -1.91 -18.32
CA GLN A 192 11.96 -1.32 -18.99
C GLN A 192 11.72 0.12 -19.52
N GLY A 193 10.47 0.46 -19.84
CA GLY A 193 10.12 1.85 -20.19
C GLY A 193 10.39 2.86 -19.07
N VAL A 194 10.36 2.39 -17.81
CA VAL A 194 10.39 3.21 -16.58
C VAL A 194 11.69 3.00 -15.77
N LEU A 195 12.20 1.77 -15.75
CA LEU A 195 13.42 1.37 -15.06
C LEU A 195 14.63 1.44 -15.99
N GLN A 196 15.72 2.06 -15.54
CA GLN A 196 17.04 1.88 -16.12
C GLN A 196 17.86 0.98 -15.20
N GLN A 197 18.22 -0.21 -15.65
CA GLN A 197 19.24 -1.02 -15.00
C GLN A 197 20.62 -0.46 -15.33
N LYS A 198 21.36 0.01 -14.32
CA LYS A 198 22.80 0.31 -14.44
C LYS A 198 23.55 -0.62 -13.49
N GLY A 199 24.02 -1.76 -14.01
CA GLY A 199 24.69 -2.80 -13.23
C GLY A 199 23.75 -3.44 -12.20
N GLN A 200 24.19 -3.59 -10.95
CA GLN A 200 23.37 -4.11 -9.83
C GLN A 200 22.39 -3.09 -9.23
N SER A 201 22.37 -1.85 -9.73
CA SER A 201 21.53 -0.77 -9.19
C SER A 201 20.33 -0.49 -10.11
N LEU A 202 19.13 -0.56 -9.54
CA LEU A 202 17.89 -0.12 -10.19
C LEU A 202 17.76 1.39 -10.00
N THR A 203 18.01 2.14 -11.08
CA THR A 203 17.75 3.58 -11.12
C THR A 203 16.43 3.85 -11.80
N THR A 204 15.51 4.51 -11.09
CA THR A 204 14.33 5.07 -11.73
C THR A 204 14.77 6.24 -12.60
N LYS A 205 14.11 6.46 -13.74
CA LYS A 205 14.45 7.59 -14.64
C LYS A 205 14.20 8.97 -14.01
N ASN A 206 13.68 9.03 -12.79
CA ASN A 206 13.25 10.25 -12.14
C ASN A 206 14.24 10.73 -11.07
N SER A 207 14.72 11.97 -11.20
CA SER A 207 15.62 12.62 -10.24
C SER A 207 14.91 13.33 -9.08
N LEU A 208 13.59 13.56 -9.18
CA LEU A 208 12.80 14.37 -8.26
C LEU A 208 11.67 13.56 -7.62
N TYR A 209 11.96 12.90 -6.49
CA TYR A 209 10.95 12.26 -5.64
C TYR A 209 10.29 13.28 -4.71
N TRP A 210 8.95 13.41 -4.76
CA TRP A 210 8.21 14.21 -3.78
C TRP A 210 7.89 13.39 -2.52
N LEU A 211 8.33 13.91 -1.37
CA LEU A 211 8.06 13.28 -0.07
C LEU A 211 6.62 13.60 0.34
N SER A 212 5.90 12.60 0.84
CA SER A 212 4.67 12.81 1.60
C SER A 212 5.06 13.44 2.94
N THR A 213 5.26 14.75 2.95
CA THR A 213 5.70 15.45 4.17
C THR A 213 4.55 15.52 5.17
N GLN A 214 4.58 14.67 6.19
CA GLN A 214 3.95 14.96 7.47
C GLN A 214 4.55 16.27 8.00
N LYS A 215 3.76 17.34 8.03
CA LYS A 215 4.12 18.54 8.79
C LYS A 215 3.95 18.19 10.27
N PHE A 216 5.06 17.96 10.97
CA PHE A 216 5.03 17.86 12.43
C PHE A 216 4.66 19.22 13.00
N CYS A 217 3.76 19.24 13.99
CA CYS A 217 3.43 20.47 14.69
C CYS A 217 4.70 21.12 15.28
N LYS A 218 4.69 22.44 15.49
CA LYS A 218 5.84 23.20 16.03
C LYS A 218 6.42 22.50 17.28
N SER A 219 7.74 22.68 17.45
CA SER A 219 8.72 21.97 18.32
C SER A 219 8.35 21.48 19.73
N HIS A 220 7.17 21.79 20.27
CA HIS A 220 6.71 21.33 21.59
C HIS A 220 5.56 20.31 21.51
N CYS A 221 5.12 19.97 20.31
CA CYS A 221 3.96 19.13 20.08
C CYS A 221 4.37 17.87 19.29
N LYS A 222 4.15 16.68 19.88
CA LYS A 222 4.38 15.39 19.20
C LYS A 222 3.24 15.03 18.23
N HIS A 223 2.25 15.90 18.04
CA HIS A 223 1.14 15.65 17.13
C HIS A 223 1.58 15.81 15.67
N VAL A 224 1.21 14.83 14.84
CA VAL A 224 1.20 14.95 13.39
C VAL A 224 0.08 15.93 13.06
N THR A 225 0.40 17.15 12.66
CA THR A 225 -0.65 18.13 12.32
C THR A 225 -1.31 17.74 11.01
N THR A 226 -2.63 17.61 11.10
CA THR A 226 -3.67 17.53 10.07
C THR A 226 -3.20 17.55 8.62
N TYR A 227 -3.39 16.38 8.05
CA TYR A 227 -3.28 16.02 6.65
C TYR A 227 -4.45 16.63 5.86
N GLU A 228 -4.15 17.27 4.72
CA GLU A 228 -5.18 17.77 3.80
C GLU A 228 -5.13 16.90 2.54
N GLU A 229 -6.14 16.03 2.38
CA GLU A 229 -6.32 15.16 1.21
C GLU A 229 -6.35 15.94 -0.10
N SER A 230 -6.74 17.22 -0.04
CA SER A 230 -6.82 18.15 -1.16
C SER A 230 -5.50 18.41 -1.87
N ASN A 231 -4.36 18.16 -1.22
CA ASN A 231 -3.04 18.38 -1.81
C ASN A 231 -2.51 17.18 -2.61
N PHE A 232 -3.29 16.10 -2.71
CA PHE A 232 -2.86 14.88 -3.40
C PHE A 232 -3.17 14.93 -4.87
N SER A 233 -2.21 14.45 -5.65
CA SER A 233 -2.48 14.08 -7.04
C SER A 233 -3.62 13.05 -7.07
N LEU A 234 -4.45 13.14 -8.10
CA LEU A 234 -5.59 12.25 -8.32
C LEU A 234 -5.12 10.81 -8.46
N SER A 235 -3.96 10.60 -9.08
CA SER A 235 -3.31 9.30 -9.26
C SER A 235 -2.90 8.71 -7.91
N TYR A 236 -2.28 9.50 -7.03
CA TYR A 236 -1.93 9.04 -5.68
C TYR A 236 -3.17 8.77 -4.82
N GLN A 237 -4.16 9.66 -4.87
CA GLN A 237 -5.41 9.49 -4.14
C GLN A 237 -6.15 8.23 -4.60
N PHE A 238 -6.15 7.94 -5.91
CA PHE A 238 -6.71 6.71 -6.45
C PHE A 238 -6.00 5.47 -5.90
N ILE A 239 -4.66 5.45 -5.92
CA ILE A 239 -3.88 4.33 -5.38
C ILE A 239 -4.20 4.09 -3.90
N LEU A 240 -4.20 5.15 -3.09
CA LEU A 240 -4.57 5.04 -1.67
C LEU A 240 -5.99 4.52 -1.49
N ASN A 241 -6.95 5.01 -2.26
CA ASN A 241 -8.35 4.56 -2.22
C ASN A 241 -8.52 3.10 -2.64
N LEU A 242 -7.81 2.66 -3.69
CA LEU A 242 -7.83 1.28 -4.17
C LEU A 242 -7.38 0.32 -3.05
N PHE A 243 -6.24 0.59 -2.45
CA PHE A 243 -5.70 -0.27 -1.41
C PHE A 243 -6.46 -0.16 -0.08
N SER A 244 -6.97 1.03 0.25
CA SER A 244 -7.82 1.22 1.42
C SER A 244 -9.15 0.47 1.28
N PHE A 245 -9.71 0.42 0.07
CA PHE A 245 -10.88 -0.39 -0.24
C PHE A 245 -10.59 -1.89 -0.12
N LEU A 246 -9.43 -2.34 -0.63
CA LEU A 246 -9.00 -3.74 -0.55
C LEU A 246 -8.83 -4.22 0.90
N LEU A 247 -8.14 -3.42 1.72
CA LEU A 247 -7.87 -3.72 3.13
C LEU A 247 -9.03 -3.34 4.07
N ARG A 248 -10.05 -2.63 3.57
CA ARG A 248 -11.18 -2.09 4.35
C ARG A 248 -10.74 -1.20 5.51
N ILE A 249 -9.74 -0.35 5.25
CA ILE A 249 -9.19 0.62 6.21
C ILE A 249 -9.47 2.05 5.75
N LYS A 250 -9.22 3.02 6.62
CA LYS A 250 -9.26 4.44 6.25
C LYS A 250 -8.03 4.80 5.40
N THR A 251 -8.23 5.69 4.43
CA THR A 251 -7.18 6.24 3.55
C THR A 251 -6.07 6.93 4.32
N SER A 252 -6.44 7.74 5.32
CA SER A 252 -5.50 8.44 6.19
C SER A 252 -4.52 7.49 6.88
N PHE A 253 -5.01 6.34 7.32
CA PHE A 253 -4.22 5.33 8.02
C PHE A 253 -3.19 4.67 7.11
N LEU A 254 -3.59 4.34 5.87
CA LEU A 254 -2.65 3.83 4.89
C LEU A 254 -1.57 4.88 4.56
N HIS A 255 -1.98 6.14 4.39
CA HIS A 255 -1.06 7.23 4.11
C HIS A 255 -0.03 7.46 5.23
N GLU A 256 -0.45 7.33 6.49
CA GLU A 256 0.45 7.43 7.63
C GLU A 256 1.57 6.38 7.56
N GLU A 257 1.21 5.12 7.24
CA GLU A 257 2.20 4.05 7.08
C GLU A 257 3.12 4.29 5.87
N VAL A 258 2.60 4.79 4.74
CA VAL A 258 3.42 5.21 3.59
C VAL A 258 4.44 6.26 4.00
N SER A 259 4.02 7.28 4.75
CA SER A 259 4.90 8.34 5.24
C SER A 259 6.00 7.82 6.18
N LEU A 260 5.68 6.82 7.01
CA LEU A 260 6.66 6.16 7.89
C LEU A 260 7.73 5.40 7.10
N ILE A 261 7.33 4.68 6.04
CA ILE A 261 8.25 3.96 5.15
C ILE A 261 9.14 4.95 4.41
N GLU A 262 8.57 6.03 3.84
CA GLU A 262 9.35 7.08 3.17
C GLU A 262 10.38 7.72 4.10
N LYS A 263 10.00 7.99 5.35
CA LYS A 263 10.92 8.56 6.34
C LYS A 263 12.11 7.64 6.62
N ARG A 264 11.92 6.32 6.61
CA ARG A 264 13.01 5.35 6.75
C ARG A 264 13.88 5.32 5.50
N LEU A 265 13.25 5.24 4.33
CA LEU A 265 13.93 5.16 3.04
C LEU A 265 14.79 6.43 2.78
N PHE A 266 14.25 7.60 3.11
CA PHE A 266 14.90 8.90 2.87
C PHE A 266 15.44 9.56 4.15
N LYS A 267 15.87 8.75 5.14
CA LYS A 267 16.38 9.23 6.44
C LYS A 267 17.42 10.35 6.31
N ALA A 268 18.32 10.25 5.33
CA ALA A 268 19.35 11.27 5.07
C ALA A 268 18.76 12.62 4.63
N LYS A 269 17.71 12.63 3.79
CA LYS A 269 17.02 13.87 3.36
C LYS A 269 16.30 14.51 4.54
N TYR A 270 15.56 13.74 5.34
CA TYR A 270 14.88 14.24 6.55
C TYR A 270 15.85 14.83 7.59
N ASN A 271 16.99 14.17 7.81
CA ASN A 271 18.00 14.66 8.74
C ASN A 271 18.66 15.97 8.29
N LYS A 272 18.84 16.19 6.98
CA LYS A 272 19.34 17.47 6.43
C LYS A 272 18.31 18.59 6.61
N THR A 273 17.02 18.32 6.40
CA THR A 273 15.94 19.31 6.59
C THR A 273 15.83 19.74 8.05
N ASN A 274 15.92 18.80 9.01
CA ASN A 274 15.94 19.09 10.44
C ASN A 274 17.18 19.89 10.88
N LYS A 275 18.37 19.60 10.30
CA LYS A 275 19.57 20.41 10.55
C LYS A 275 19.42 21.84 10.03
N LYS A 276 18.82 22.04 8.84
CA LYS A 276 18.58 23.38 8.28
C LYS A 276 17.59 24.21 9.12
N SER A 277 16.50 23.62 9.62
CA SER A 277 15.54 24.30 10.50
C SER A 277 16.11 24.63 11.89
N SER A 278 17.03 23.79 12.40
CA SER A 278 17.72 24.07 13.66
C SER A 278 18.77 25.18 13.54
N ARG A 279 19.45 25.30 12.39
CA ARG A 279 20.40 26.40 12.12
C ARG A 279 19.72 27.74 11.90
N SER A 280 18.54 27.79 11.25
CA SER A 280 17.83 29.06 11.05
C SER A 280 17.28 29.67 12.36
N ARG A 281 17.10 28.86 13.42
CA ARG A 281 16.71 29.34 14.75
C ARG A 281 17.86 29.89 15.59
N LYS A 282 19.13 29.68 15.20
CA LYS A 282 20.30 30.21 15.92
C LYS A 282 20.81 31.56 15.38
N ALA A 283 20.23 32.09 14.31
CA ALA A 283 20.60 33.39 13.73
C ALA A 283 19.45 34.39 13.84
N ARG A 284 19.14 34.81 15.08
CA ARG A 284 18.37 36.04 15.41
C ARG A 284 18.47 36.28 16.92
N LYS A 285 19.64 36.74 17.33
CA LYS A 285 19.86 37.49 18.57
C LYS A 285 21.00 38.45 18.29
N TYR A 286 20.67 39.62 17.75
CA TYR A 286 21.30 40.92 17.99
C TYR A 286 20.25 41.96 17.61
#